data_AF-A0A2D5Y820-F1
#
_entry.id   AF-A0A2D5Y820-F1
#
_cell.length_a   1.000
_cell.length_b   1.000
_cell.length_c   1.000
_cell.angle_alpha   90.00
_cell.angle_beta   90.00
_cell.angle_gamma   90.00
#
_symmetry.space_group_name_H-M   'P 1'
#
loop_
_entity.id
_entity.type
_entity.pdbx_description
1 polymer ?
#
loop_
_entity_poly.entity_id
_entity_poly.type
_entity_poly.pdbx_seq_one_letter_code
_entity_poly.pdbx_strand_id
1 'polypeptide(L)' 'MAKNKDQQADLIKIPEAAHILGFKQRKKIDNLIEQGHLIPHSKKNSKLIWLSRKEVYDLPKPLPVP' A
#
# COMPACT_ATOMS: atom_id res chain seq x y z
N MET A 1 -18.80 -17.44 6.25
CA MET A 1 -17.53 -16.68 6.38
C MET A 1 -17.25 -16.00 5.05
N ALA A 2 -17.63 -14.73 4.91
CA ALA A 2 -17.54 -13.97 3.67
C ALA A 2 -16.08 -13.66 3.33
N LYS A 3 -15.52 -14.31 2.31
CA LYS A 3 -14.27 -13.87 1.66
C LYS A 3 -14.65 -12.77 0.67
N ASN A 4 -14.52 -11.52 1.10
CA ASN A 4 -14.81 -10.33 0.31
C ASN A 4 -14.07 -10.38 -1.03
N LYS A 5 -14.85 -10.38 -2.11
CA LYS A 5 -14.43 -10.60 -3.50
C LYS A 5 -14.04 -9.30 -4.22
N ASP A 6 -13.74 -8.24 -3.47
CA ASP A 6 -13.55 -6.87 -4.00
C ASP A 6 -12.10 -6.36 -3.91
N GLN A 7 -11.12 -7.19 -3.55
CA GLN A 7 -9.74 -6.73 -3.35
C GLN A 7 -8.92 -6.51 -4.64
N GLN A 8 -9.53 -6.62 -5.82
CA GLN A 8 -8.83 -6.48 -7.11
C GLN A 8 -9.00 -5.10 -7.78
N ALA A 9 -9.92 -4.25 -7.32
CA ALA A 9 -10.34 -3.08 -8.10
C ALA A 9 -9.41 -1.85 -7.95
N ASP A 10 -8.77 -1.65 -6.80
CA ASP A 10 -8.00 -0.42 -6.53
C ASP A 10 -6.53 -0.70 -6.21
N LEU A 11 -5.83 -1.35 -7.14
CA LEU A 11 -4.36 -1.39 -7.12
C LEU A 11 -3.81 -0.04 -7.56
N ILE A 12 -3.12 0.65 -6.65
CA ILE A 12 -2.46 1.93 -6.91
C ILE A 12 -0.96 1.75 -7.04
N LYS A 13 -0.31 2.64 -7.78
CA LYS A 13 1.15 2.65 -7.95
C LYS A 13 1.82 3.29 -6.73
N ILE A 14 3.08 2.96 -6.48
CA ILE A 14 3.93 3.59 -5.45
C ILE A 14 3.83 5.14 -5.38
N PRO A 15 3.95 5.90 -6.50
CA PRO A 15 3.81 7.36 -6.45
C PRO A 15 2.44 7.85 -5.97
N GLU A 16 1.38 7.12 -6.32
CA GLU A 16 0.02 7.47 -5.89
C GLU A 16 -0.15 7.20 -4.39
N ALA A 17 0.39 6.07 -3.92
CA ALA A 17 0.39 5.74 -2.50
C ALA A 17 1.19 6.75 -1.68
N ALA A 18 2.33 7.21 -2.20
CA ALA A 18 3.13 8.27 -1.59
C ALA A 18 2.32 9.56 -1.47
N HIS A 19 1.56 9.92 -2.51
CA HIS A 19 0.73 11.12 -2.49
C HIS A 19 -0.39 11.03 -1.45
N ILE A 20 -1.10 9.88 -1.37
CA ILE A 20 -2.19 9.64 -0.40
C ILE A 20 -1.68 9.72 1.03
N LEU A 21 -0.51 9.14 1.31
CA LEU A 21 0.10 9.15 2.64
C LEU A 21 0.84 10.46 2.97
N GLY A 22 0.84 11.44 2.05
CA GLY A 22 1.52 12.71 2.25
C GLY A 22 3.06 12.61 2.20
N PHE A 23 3.61 11.52 1.67
CA PHE A 23 5.05 11.38 1.46
C PHE A 23 5.51 12.05 0.17
N LYS A 24 6.51 12.93 0.26
CA LYS A 24 7.19 13.50 -0.90
C LYS A 24 8.07 12.51 -1.66
N GLN A 25 8.48 11.42 -1.03
CA GLN A 25 9.46 10.47 -1.58
C GLN A 25 8.90 9.05 -1.61
N ARG A 26 9.17 8.35 -2.72
CA ARG A 26 8.80 6.94 -2.91
C ARG A 26 9.51 6.01 -1.92
N LYS A 27 10.75 6.32 -1.54
CA LYS A 27 11.53 5.58 -0.53
C LYS A 27 10.78 5.34 0.78
N LYS A 28 9.91 6.26 1.20
CA LYS A 28 9.09 6.09 2.42
C LYS A 28 8.10 4.93 2.26
N ILE A 29 7.50 4.80 1.07
CA ILE A 29 6.62 3.68 0.73
C ILE A 29 7.42 2.39 0.62
N ASP A 30 8.59 2.42 -0.03
CA ASP A 30 9.46 1.25 -0.12
C ASP A 30 9.86 0.74 1.27
N ASN A 31 10.24 1.63 2.19
CA ASN A 31 10.50 1.26 3.58
C ASN A 31 9.27 0.64 4.26
N LEU A 32 8.06 1.17 4.03
CA LEU A 32 6.84 0.59 4.61
C LEU A 32 6.54 -0.81 4.04
N ILE A 33 6.89 -1.06 2.78
CA ILE A 33 6.81 -2.39 2.18
C ILE A 33 7.85 -3.32 2.82
N GLU A 34 9.11 -2.87 2.96
CA GLU A 34 10.17 -3.66 3.60
C GLU A 34 9.88 -3.96 5.08
N GLN A 35 9.22 -3.05 5.77
CA GLN A 35 8.74 -3.24 7.15
C GLN A 35 7.51 -4.14 7.26
N GLY A 36 6.92 -4.57 6.12
CA GLY A 36 5.73 -5.40 6.10
C GLY A 36 4.43 -4.68 6.46
N HIS A 37 4.43 -3.34 6.44
CA HIS A 37 3.22 -2.53 6.65
C HIS A 37 2.33 -2.47 5.40
N LEU A 38 2.91 -2.65 4.22
CA LEU A 38 2.22 -2.61 2.93
C LEU A 38 2.49 -3.90 2.16
N ILE A 39 1.45 -4.51 1.59
CA ILE A 39 1.60 -5.74 0.81
C ILE A 39 1.85 -5.37 -0.66
N PRO A 40 3.04 -5.70 -1.22
CA PRO A 40 3.31 -5.46 -2.63
C PRO A 40 2.59 -6.51 -3.48
N HIS A 41 1.72 -6.03 -4.36
CA HIS A 41 1.08 -6.83 -5.39
C HIS A 41 1.80 -6.63 -6.72
N SER A 42 2.17 -7.74 -7.36
CA SER A 42 2.73 -7.74 -8.71
C SER A 42 1.71 -8.30 -9.68
N LYS A 43 1.40 -7.58 -10.76
CA LYS A 43 0.62 -8.16 -11.86
C LYS A 43 1.51 -9.12 -12.64
N LYS A 44 0.96 -10.28 -13.03
CA LYS A 44 1.65 -11.23 -13.94
C LYS A 44 2.14 -10.44 -15.16
N ASN A 45 3.45 -10.47 -15.40
CA ASN A 45 4.15 -9.78 -16.50
C ASN A 45 4.48 -8.27 -16.30
N SER A 46 4.40 -7.73 -15.08
CA SER A 46 4.84 -6.36 -14.79
C SER A 46 5.93 -6.33 -13.72
N LYS A 47 7.02 -5.60 -13.97
CA LYS A 47 8.06 -5.28 -12.98
C LYS A 47 7.63 -4.18 -12.00
N LEU A 48 6.40 -3.67 -12.13
CA LEU A 48 5.86 -2.61 -11.29
C LEU A 48 5.21 -3.19 -10.04
N ILE A 49 5.55 -2.60 -8.89
CA ILE A 49 4.93 -2.89 -7.60
C ILE A 49 3.64 -2.07 -7.50
N TRP A 50 2.57 -2.75 -7.12
CA TRP A 50 1.26 -2.17 -6.86
C TRP A 50 0.90 -2.37 -5.40
N LEU A 51 0.15 -1.43 -4.86
CA LEU A 51 -0.33 -1.47 -3.49
C LEU A 51 -1.85 -1.41 -3.50
N SER A 52 -2.47 -2.08 -2.55
CA SER A 52 -3.92 -1.96 -2.39
C SER A 52 -4.24 -0.58 -1.82
N ARG A 53 -5.05 0.21 -2.53
CA ARG A 53 -5.50 1.53 -2.07
C ARG A 53 -6.04 1.46 -0.65
N LYS A 54 -6.87 0.45 -0.36
CA LYS A 54 -7.45 0.26 0.96
C LYS A 54 -6.38 0.17 2.06
N GLU A 55 -5.31 -0.62 1.86
CA GLU A 55 -4.20 -0.72 2.84
C GLU A 55 -3.45 0.59 3.02
N VAL A 56 -3.29 1.35 1.94
CA VAL A 56 -2.65 2.68 1.99
C VAL A 56 -3.51 3.69 2.75
N TYR A 57 -4.84 3.63 2.64
CA TYR A 57 -5.76 4.48 3.44
C TYR A 57 -5.93 3.98 4.88
N ASP A 58 -5.75 2.67 5.13
CA ASP A 58 -5.81 2.07 6.47
C ASP A 58 -4.55 2.40 7.30
N LEU A 59 -3.49 2.89 6.65
CA LEU A 59 -2.38 3.57 7.32
C LEU A 59 -2.81 5.02 7.64
N PRO A 60 -2.72 5.46 8.90
CA PRO A 60 -1.79 4.97 9.91
C PRO A 60 -2.48 4.04 10.93
N LYS A 61 -1.83 2.91 11.25
CA LYS A 61 -1.96 2.36 12.61
C LYS A 61 -1.54 3.49 13.54
N PRO A 62 -2.39 3.96 14.47
CA PRO A 62 -2.02 5.01 15.39
C PRO A 62 -0.70 4.62 16.06
N LEU A 63 0.22 5.59 16.16
CA LEU A 63 1.41 5.41 16.99
C LEU A 63 0.93 4.94 18.38
N PRO A 64 1.53 3.90 18.98
CA PRO A 64 1.17 3.51 20.33
C PRO A 64 1.36 4.75 21.22
N VAL A 65 0.25 5.27 21.75
CA VAL A 65 0.28 6.35 22.73
C VAL A 65 0.94 5.81 24.00
N PRO A 66 1.96 6.49 24.55
CA PRO A 66 2.65 6.07 25.77
C PRO A 66 1.76 6.13 27.01
#